data_AF-R7NGU6-F1
#
_entry.id   AF-R7NGU6-F1
#
_cell.length_a   1.000
_cell.length_b   1.000
_cell.length_c   1.000
_cell.angle_alpha   90.00
_cell.angle_beta   90.00
_cell.angle_gamma   90.00
#
_symmetry.space_group_name_H-M   'P 1'
#
loop_
_entity.id
_entity.type
_entity.pdbx_description
1 polymer ?
#
loop_
_entity_poly.entity_id
_entity_poly.type
_entity_poly.pdbx_seq_one_letter_code
_entity_poly.pdbx_strand_id
1 'polypeptide(L)'
;MEFQTLKKSHLKRNIIIGIMVIGIISACILTFTRSKYKNTQSIPLVNGTINYSLADLNIVAITVDGSEVDQIPDGNYELTSESYCTVNGEKDSNVKLSYDSTTKGLSVTPMTTKGIKCYLDFEKREMLLAEIVKNDNNIHDEIPYFANVATTDEGIYKAEDDWGDSYYFRGAVTNNYVKFAGYYWRIVRINGDGSIRIIYDGTSAHANGESSDDRQIQVSSYNSSYNDNAYVGYMYGSTGANSYAATHANNNNSTIKGVLDNWYTINIANKGFGDKISKEAGFCNDRGLVGILGYGTNETSYASVNRFLDVTWTWPNVLNPTLKCNQINNDLYTVSESSKGNKALTYPIGLITVDEMVFGGGNGRSTNTNYYLYTGQDYWTMTPRNFSNWAIVFYVEKNGIIGSNISVYSPYGVRPVINLARDVVIKSGNGTIDTPYEI
;
A
#
# COMPACT_ATOMS: atom_id res chain seq x y z
N MET A 1 118.99 21.84 -1.32
CA MET A 1 118.00 21.22 -2.23
C MET A 1 116.66 21.33 -1.52
N GLU A 2 115.88 22.36 -1.84
CA GLU A 2 114.58 22.63 -1.19
C GLU A 2 113.49 21.80 -1.87
N PHE A 3 112.72 21.04 -1.07
CA PHE A 3 111.55 20.31 -1.55
C PHE A 3 110.29 21.17 -1.36
N GLN A 4 109.62 21.49 -2.46
CA GLN A 4 108.29 22.10 -2.48
C GLN A 4 107.23 21.14 -1.93
N THR A 5 106.34 21.64 -1.07
CA THR A 5 105.17 20.94 -0.54
C THR A 5 103.99 21.04 -1.52
N LEU A 6 103.44 19.89 -1.93
CA LEU A 6 102.28 19.77 -2.83
C LEU A 6 100.97 20.23 -2.14
N LYS A 7 100.21 21.11 -2.81
CA LYS A 7 98.88 21.61 -2.41
C LYS A 7 97.87 20.46 -2.24
N LYS A 8 97.18 20.41 -1.10
CA LYS A 8 96.04 19.50 -0.86
C LYS A 8 94.87 19.84 -1.79
N SER A 9 94.38 18.83 -2.53
CA SER A 9 93.20 18.93 -3.37
C SER A 9 91.90 18.90 -2.55
N HIS A 10 91.04 19.92 -2.74
CA HIS A 10 89.72 20.03 -2.11
C HIS A 10 88.60 19.26 -2.84
N LEU A 11 88.96 18.50 -3.89
CA LEU A 11 88.01 17.83 -4.78
C LEU A 11 87.07 16.86 -4.03
N LYS A 12 87.61 16.06 -3.09
CA LYS A 12 86.80 15.10 -2.33
C LYS A 12 85.77 15.77 -1.41
N ARG A 13 86.09 16.93 -0.83
CA ARG A 13 85.16 17.68 0.04
C ARG A 13 84.00 18.25 -0.77
N ASN A 14 84.28 18.79 -1.96
CA ASN A 14 83.26 19.44 -2.79
C ASN A 14 82.30 18.41 -3.42
N ILE A 15 82.77 17.19 -3.72
CA ILE A 15 81.91 16.10 -4.20
C ILE A 15 80.91 15.65 -3.12
N ILE A 16 81.35 15.52 -1.86
CA ILE A 16 80.48 15.09 -0.76
C ILE A 16 79.39 16.14 -0.48
N ILE A 17 79.73 17.43 -0.53
CA ILE A 17 78.74 18.52 -0.37
C ILE A 17 77.72 18.52 -1.51
N GLY A 18 78.15 18.28 -2.75
CA GLY A 18 77.25 18.19 -3.90
C GLY A 18 76.22 17.07 -3.78
N ILE A 19 76.63 15.88 -3.31
CA ILE A 19 75.73 14.73 -3.11
C ILE A 19 74.70 15.03 -2.02
N MET A 20 75.11 15.71 -0.94
CA MET A 20 74.22 16.05 0.18
C MET A 20 73.15 17.07 -0.23
N VAL A 21 73.51 18.07 -1.04
CA VAL A 21 72.58 19.08 -1.55
C VAL A 21 71.55 18.48 -2.51
N ILE A 22 71.97 17.55 -3.38
CA ILE A 22 71.05 16.86 -4.30
C ILE A 22 70.03 16.02 -3.53
N GLY A 23 70.45 15.32 -2.47
CA GLY A 23 69.54 14.53 -1.63
C GLY A 23 68.46 15.36 -0.94
N ILE A 24 68.82 16.55 -0.44
CA ILE A 24 67.86 17.47 0.20
C ILE A 24 66.87 18.04 -0.81
N ILE A 25 67.34 18.42 -2.01
CA ILE A 25 66.47 18.93 -3.07
C ILE A 25 65.49 17.85 -3.55
N SER A 26 65.94 16.61 -3.72
CA SER A 26 65.08 15.47 -4.08
C SER A 26 64.03 15.16 -3.00
N ALA A 27 64.39 15.24 -1.72
CA ALA A 27 63.45 15.04 -0.62
C ALA A 27 62.37 16.13 -0.61
N CYS A 28 62.75 17.40 -0.78
CA CYS A 28 61.79 18.51 -0.88
C CYS A 28 60.82 18.33 -2.05
N ILE A 29 61.31 17.95 -3.25
CA ILE A 29 60.47 17.72 -4.43
C ILE A 29 59.47 16.57 -4.19
N LEU A 30 59.88 15.49 -3.50
CA LEU A 30 59.01 14.34 -3.19
C LEU A 30 57.95 14.67 -2.11
N THR A 31 58.24 15.53 -1.14
CA THR A 31 57.24 16.00 -0.17
C THR A 31 56.27 17.02 -0.75
N PHE A 32 56.68 17.89 -1.68
CA PHE A 32 55.79 18.87 -2.31
C PHE A 32 54.92 18.29 -3.44
N THR A 33 55.28 17.14 -4.03
CA THR A 33 54.44 16.44 -5.03
C THR A 33 53.33 15.57 -4.42
N ARG A 34 53.28 15.39 -3.09
CA ARG A 34 52.18 14.67 -2.39
C ARG A 34 51.03 15.58 -1.91
N SER A 35 51.04 16.86 -2.26
CA SER A 35 49.94 17.79 -1.96
C SER A 35 48.99 17.94 -3.16
N LYS A 36 47.80 17.33 -3.03
CA LYS A 36 46.57 17.52 -3.83
C LYS A 36 46.64 17.18 -5.33
N TYR A 37 46.43 15.90 -5.64
CA TYR A 37 45.72 15.50 -6.86
C TYR A 37 44.24 15.26 -6.51
N LYS A 38 43.35 16.17 -6.91
CA LYS A 38 41.92 15.87 -7.11
C LYS A 38 41.82 15.19 -8.48
N ASN A 39 41.09 14.08 -8.57
CA ASN A 39 40.88 13.34 -9.81
C ASN A 39 40.17 14.23 -10.85
N THR A 40 40.84 14.56 -11.94
CA THR A 40 40.24 15.08 -13.18
C THR A 40 40.26 13.95 -14.21
N GLN A 41 39.08 13.51 -14.65
CA GLN A 41 38.94 12.72 -15.88
C GLN A 41 38.58 13.66 -17.02
N SER A 42 39.22 13.49 -18.18
CA SER A 42 39.00 14.27 -19.39
C SER A 42 38.34 13.42 -20.48
N ILE A 43 37.26 13.91 -21.09
CA ILE A 43 36.70 13.43 -22.35
C ILE A 43 36.87 14.57 -23.38
N PRO A 44 37.41 14.34 -24.59
CA PRO A 44 37.62 15.42 -25.54
C PRO A 44 36.38 15.58 -26.44
N LEU A 45 35.91 16.82 -26.62
CA LEU A 45 35.16 17.25 -27.80
C LEU A 45 35.48 18.74 -28.08
N VAL A 46 36.23 18.91 -29.18
CA VAL A 46 36.42 20.07 -30.07
C VAL A 46 35.97 21.47 -29.57
N ASN A 47 36.98 22.32 -29.36
CA ASN A 47 37.00 23.79 -29.39
C ASN A 47 36.20 24.59 -28.34
N GLY A 48 36.90 24.91 -27.25
CA GLY A 48 36.61 26.05 -26.37
C GLY A 48 36.70 25.67 -24.89
N THR A 49 37.81 25.98 -24.23
CA THR A 49 37.92 25.82 -22.77
C THR A 49 37.12 26.94 -22.09
N ILE A 50 35.94 26.64 -21.57
CA ILE A 50 35.35 27.47 -20.52
C ILE A 50 35.74 26.85 -19.17
N ASN A 51 36.62 27.53 -18.45
CA ASN A 51 36.92 27.21 -17.07
C ASN A 51 35.80 27.74 -16.17
N TYR A 52 34.77 26.93 -15.91
CA TYR A 52 33.90 27.15 -14.75
C TYR A 52 34.41 26.29 -13.59
N SER A 53 34.76 26.93 -12.48
CA SER A 53 34.72 26.27 -11.17
C SER A 53 33.52 26.82 -10.42
N LEU A 54 32.50 25.99 -10.21
CA LEU A 54 31.28 26.22 -9.43
C LEU A 54 31.07 24.96 -8.57
N ALA A 55 30.65 24.94 -7.31
CA ALA A 55 30.57 25.90 -6.21
C ALA A 55 31.19 25.20 -4.97
N ASP A 56 31.77 25.95 -4.00
CA ASP A 56 31.89 25.43 -2.62
C ASP A 56 30.49 25.47 -2.01
N LEU A 57 29.86 24.30 -1.84
CA LEU A 57 28.63 24.12 -1.06
C LEU A 57 29.01 23.87 0.40
N ASN A 58 28.40 24.63 1.30
CA ASN A 58 28.57 24.45 2.73
C ASN A 58 27.20 24.34 3.41
N ILE A 59 26.98 23.25 4.14
CA ILE A 59 25.81 23.13 5.02
C ILE A 59 26.19 23.77 6.34
N VAL A 60 25.55 24.89 6.65
CA VAL A 60 25.93 25.75 7.78
C VAL A 60 25.28 25.28 9.07
N ALA A 61 24.01 24.89 9.01
CA ALA A 61 23.27 24.34 10.13
C ALA A 61 22.28 23.30 9.62
N ILE A 62 22.05 22.29 10.44
CA ILE A 62 20.98 21.32 10.26
C ILE A 62 20.15 21.38 11.53
N THR A 63 18.89 21.73 11.41
CA THR A 63 17.93 21.74 12.51
C THR A 63 16.94 20.61 12.27
N VAL A 64 16.62 19.84 13.31
CA VAL A 64 15.62 18.78 13.29
C VAL A 64 14.68 19.01 14.45
N ASP A 65 13.39 19.17 14.16
CA ASP A 65 12.35 19.44 15.16
C ASP A 65 12.74 20.61 16.10
N GLY A 66 13.34 21.66 15.55
CA GLY A 66 13.80 22.85 16.27
C GLY A 66 15.13 22.72 17.03
N SER A 67 15.83 21.58 16.93
CA SER A 67 17.13 21.35 17.57
C SER A 67 18.27 21.24 16.55
N GLU A 68 19.37 21.95 16.76
CA GLU A 68 20.54 21.88 15.88
C GLU A 68 21.27 20.54 16.05
N VAL A 69 21.63 19.92 14.93
CA VAL A 69 22.30 18.61 14.83
C VAL A 69 23.44 18.64 13.80
N ASP A 70 24.38 17.71 13.92
CA ASP A 70 25.56 17.64 13.04
C ASP A 70 25.34 16.79 11.78
N GLN A 71 24.21 16.10 11.67
CA GLN A 71 23.92 15.15 10.59
C GLN A 71 22.49 15.32 10.08
N ILE A 72 22.29 15.09 8.79
CA ILE A 72 20.95 15.00 8.20
C ILE A 72 20.19 13.87 8.92
N PRO A 73 18.93 14.10 9.32
CA PRO A 73 18.19 13.13 10.11
C PRO A 73 17.97 11.82 9.34
N ASP A 74 18.08 10.72 10.08
CA ASP A 74 17.73 9.39 9.61
C ASP A 74 16.23 9.13 9.82
N GLY A 75 15.59 8.55 8.80
CA GLY A 75 14.15 8.25 8.83
C GLY A 75 13.33 9.23 8.00
N ASN A 76 12.03 9.31 8.29
CA ASN A 76 11.08 10.07 7.48
C ASN A 76 10.99 11.52 7.94
N TYR A 77 11.86 12.33 7.38
CA TYR A 77 11.94 13.77 7.58
C TYR A 77 11.83 14.48 6.24
N GLU A 78 11.25 15.67 6.24
CA GLU A 78 11.19 16.55 5.08
C GLU A 78 11.74 17.93 5.42
N LEU A 79 12.20 18.65 4.38
CA LEU A 79 12.66 20.03 4.54
C LEU A 79 11.46 20.95 4.77
N THR A 80 11.55 21.80 5.78
CA THR A 80 10.52 22.81 6.05
C THR A 80 10.75 24.07 5.20
N SER A 81 9.78 24.98 5.23
CA SER A 81 9.91 26.31 4.61
C SER A 81 10.98 27.20 5.25
N GLU A 82 11.47 26.83 6.44
CA GLU A 82 12.58 27.53 7.10
C GLU A 82 13.94 27.16 6.49
N SER A 83 14.01 26.12 5.66
CA SER A 83 15.22 25.79 4.90
C SER A 83 15.53 26.84 3.84
N TYR A 84 16.78 27.29 3.75
CA TYR A 84 17.21 28.24 2.73
C TYR A 84 18.70 28.16 2.40
N CYS A 85 19.08 28.71 1.25
CA CYS A 85 20.49 28.94 0.92
C CYS A 85 20.79 30.44 0.79
N THR A 86 22.05 30.76 1.02
CA THR A 86 22.62 32.09 0.80
C THR A 86 23.72 32.02 -0.24
N VAL A 87 23.82 33.04 -1.07
CA VAL A 87 24.90 33.24 -2.03
C VAL A 87 25.64 34.50 -1.61
N ASN A 88 26.95 34.37 -1.33
CA ASN A 88 27.77 35.48 -0.82
C ASN A 88 27.24 36.15 0.46
N GLY A 89 26.46 35.42 1.28
CA GLY A 89 25.94 35.90 2.57
C GLY A 89 24.51 36.45 2.52
N GLU A 90 23.90 36.58 1.34
CA GLU A 90 22.50 37.02 1.20
C GLU A 90 21.60 35.85 0.79
N LYS A 91 20.38 35.79 1.34
CA LYS A 91 19.40 34.73 1.02
C LYS A 91 19.02 34.81 -0.46
N ASP A 92 19.17 33.70 -1.18
CA ASP A 92 18.88 33.63 -2.61
C ASP A 92 17.72 32.65 -2.85
N SER A 93 16.56 33.18 -3.21
CA SER A 93 15.36 32.39 -3.50
C SER A 93 15.45 31.60 -4.81
N ASN A 94 16.46 31.86 -5.65
CA ASN A 94 16.66 31.11 -6.89
C ASN A 94 17.33 29.75 -6.63
N VAL A 95 18.00 29.58 -5.48
CA VAL A 95 18.58 28.31 -5.06
C VAL A 95 17.50 27.49 -4.37
N LYS A 96 17.11 26.39 -5.02
CA LYS A 96 16.10 25.44 -4.54
C LYS A 96 16.77 24.29 -3.80
N LEU A 97 16.16 23.91 -2.69
CA LEU A 97 16.50 22.74 -1.90
C LEU A 97 15.44 21.65 -2.12
N SER A 98 15.88 20.41 -2.16
CA SER A 98 15.01 19.22 -2.13
C SER A 98 15.73 18.10 -1.41
N TYR A 99 14.98 17.29 -0.66
CA TYR A 99 15.50 16.16 0.09
C TYR A 99 14.66 14.92 -0.21
N ASP A 100 15.33 13.81 -0.49
CA ASP A 100 14.76 12.49 -0.61
C ASP A 100 15.14 11.68 0.64
N SER A 101 14.17 11.43 1.52
CA SER A 101 14.36 10.68 2.76
C SER A 101 14.69 9.21 2.55
N THR A 102 14.31 8.64 1.39
CA THR A 102 14.57 7.23 1.05
C THR A 102 16.04 7.02 0.71
N THR A 103 16.59 7.90 -0.14
CA THR A 103 18.00 7.83 -0.56
C THR A 103 18.93 8.67 0.31
N LYS A 104 18.38 9.44 1.25
CA LYS A 104 19.08 10.50 2.00
C LYS A 104 19.73 11.53 1.07
N GLY A 105 19.14 11.72 -0.11
CA GLY A 105 19.67 12.58 -1.16
C GLY A 105 19.24 14.03 -0.97
N LEU A 106 20.19 14.93 -0.67
CA LEU A 106 19.96 16.38 -0.71
C LEU A 106 20.37 16.94 -2.07
N SER A 107 19.46 17.66 -2.73
CA SER A 107 19.70 18.34 -4.00
C SER A 107 19.56 19.85 -3.84
N VAL A 108 20.56 20.57 -4.35
CA VAL A 108 20.67 22.03 -4.34
C VAL A 108 20.76 22.51 -5.78
N THR A 109 19.77 23.27 -6.29
CA THR A 109 19.73 23.67 -7.71
C THR A 109 19.22 25.10 -7.92
N PRO A 110 19.84 25.92 -8.78
CA PRO A 110 21.07 25.66 -9.53
C PRO A 110 22.33 25.98 -8.70
N MET A 111 23.43 25.26 -8.93
CA MET A 111 24.74 25.56 -8.32
C MET A 111 25.59 26.47 -9.22
N THR A 112 25.07 27.65 -9.56
CA THR A 112 25.68 28.56 -10.55
C THR A 112 26.67 29.58 -9.99
N THR A 113 26.87 29.62 -8.68
CA THR A 113 27.73 30.63 -8.02
C THR A 113 28.52 30.00 -6.86
N LYS A 114 29.76 30.45 -6.61
CA LYS A 114 30.55 29.99 -5.45
C LYS A 114 30.01 30.55 -4.15
N GLY A 115 30.28 29.85 -3.04
CA GLY A 115 29.96 30.33 -1.69
C GLY A 115 28.50 30.11 -1.30
N ILE A 116 27.87 29.07 -1.85
CA ILE A 116 26.51 28.68 -1.47
C ILE A 116 26.58 28.09 -0.06
N LYS A 117 25.83 28.71 0.86
CA LYS A 117 25.70 28.28 2.24
C LYS A 117 24.24 27.96 2.53
N CYS A 118 23.93 26.71 2.82
CA CYS A 118 22.55 26.27 3.07
C CYS A 118 22.33 25.96 4.55
N TYR A 119 21.15 26.35 5.02
CA TYR A 119 20.61 26.09 6.35
C TYR A 119 19.43 25.17 6.12
N LEU A 120 19.51 23.97 6.68
CA LEU A 120 18.50 22.93 6.49
C LEU A 120 17.71 22.84 7.78
N ASP A 121 16.40 22.94 7.66
CA ASP A 121 15.47 22.73 8.77
C ASP A 121 14.55 21.57 8.37
N PHE A 122 14.50 20.56 9.21
CA PHE A 122 13.77 19.32 9.00
C PHE A 122 12.71 19.15 10.07
N GLU A 123 11.55 18.66 9.63
CA GLU A 123 10.51 18.18 10.53
C GLU A 123 10.14 16.74 10.17
N LYS A 124 9.66 16.01 11.17
CA LYS A 124 9.23 14.63 10.96
C LYS A 124 8.02 14.59 10.03
N ARG A 125 8.16 13.91 8.89
CA ARG A 125 7.09 13.70 7.92
C ARG A 125 6.18 12.57 8.39
N GLU A 126 4.90 12.85 8.53
CA GLU A 126 3.88 11.83 8.74
C GLU A 126 3.75 10.97 7.47
N MET A 127 3.88 9.66 7.61
CA MET A 127 3.73 8.75 6.47
C MET A 127 2.34 8.16 6.41
N LEU A 128 1.69 8.39 5.27
CA LEU A 128 0.41 7.77 4.96
C LEU A 128 0.59 6.26 4.73
N LEU A 129 -0.32 5.46 5.30
CA LEU A 129 -0.29 4.01 5.13
C LEU A 129 -0.32 3.59 3.65
N ALA A 130 -1.13 4.27 2.83
CA ALA A 130 -1.20 3.99 1.40
C ALA A 130 0.10 4.26 0.65
N GLU A 131 0.89 5.25 1.06
CA GLU A 131 2.19 5.58 0.44
C GLU A 131 3.22 4.50 0.74
N ILE A 132 3.35 4.13 2.03
CA ILE A 132 4.30 3.10 2.45
C ILE A 132 3.98 1.75 1.82
N VAL A 133 2.71 1.33 1.84
CA VAL A 133 2.30 0.05 1.26
C VAL A 133 2.67 -0.01 -0.22
N LYS A 134 2.56 1.09 -0.97
CA LYS A 134 2.99 1.15 -2.36
C LYS A 134 4.51 1.14 -2.52
N ASN A 135 5.24 1.84 -1.65
CA ASN A 135 6.70 1.94 -1.74
C ASN A 135 7.41 0.63 -1.31
N ASP A 136 6.83 -0.11 -0.37
CA ASP A 136 7.38 -1.37 0.15
C ASP A 136 7.13 -2.56 -0.79
N ASN A 137 6.39 -2.36 -1.89
CA ASN A 137 5.96 -3.43 -2.78
C ASN A 137 6.23 -3.10 -4.26
N ASN A 138 6.47 -4.14 -5.05
CA ASN A 138 6.46 -4.00 -6.50
C ASN A 138 5.01 -3.92 -6.99
N ILE A 139 4.71 -2.92 -7.82
CA ILE A 139 3.40 -2.74 -8.44
C ILE A 139 3.42 -3.33 -9.84
N HIS A 140 2.53 -4.28 -10.08
CA HIS A 140 2.30 -4.95 -11.35
C HIS A 140 1.13 -4.30 -12.09
N ASP A 141 1.34 -3.96 -13.37
CA ASP A 141 0.31 -3.36 -14.24
C ASP A 141 -0.36 -4.40 -15.16
N GLU A 142 0.19 -5.60 -15.25
CA GLU A 142 -0.38 -6.70 -16.02
C GLU A 142 -1.58 -7.36 -15.32
N ILE A 143 -2.48 -7.96 -16.10
CA ILE A 143 -3.63 -8.69 -15.57
C ILE A 143 -3.22 -10.15 -15.29
N PRO A 144 -3.31 -10.65 -14.04
CA PRO A 144 -3.04 -12.05 -13.70
C PRO A 144 -4.00 -13.02 -14.39
N TYR A 145 -3.55 -14.26 -14.57
CA TYR A 145 -4.43 -15.34 -14.99
C TYR A 145 -5.22 -15.90 -13.79
N PHE A 146 -6.40 -15.34 -13.54
CA PHE A 146 -7.23 -15.63 -12.35
C PHE A 146 -7.77 -17.06 -12.23
N ALA A 147 -7.71 -17.86 -13.30
CA ALA A 147 -8.14 -19.27 -13.22
C ALA A 147 -7.19 -20.13 -12.37
N ASN A 148 -5.96 -19.66 -12.12
CA ASN A 148 -5.03 -20.28 -11.19
C ASN A 148 -5.08 -19.60 -9.82
N VAL A 149 -4.96 -20.41 -8.78
CA VAL A 149 -4.74 -19.94 -7.42
C VAL A 149 -3.33 -19.35 -7.28
N ALA A 150 -3.19 -18.26 -6.54
CA ALA A 150 -1.89 -17.66 -6.22
C ALA A 150 -1.39 -18.23 -4.89
N THR A 151 -0.31 -19.02 -4.93
CA THR A 151 0.20 -19.74 -3.75
C THR A 151 1.52 -19.18 -3.21
N THR A 152 2.13 -18.25 -3.93
CA THR A 152 3.33 -17.51 -3.55
C THR A 152 3.01 -16.04 -3.33
N ASP A 153 3.93 -15.29 -2.74
CA ASP A 153 3.84 -13.82 -2.71
C ASP A 153 3.98 -13.28 -4.14
N GLU A 154 2.89 -12.75 -4.69
CA GLU A 154 2.85 -12.12 -6.02
C GLU A 154 2.80 -10.58 -5.92
N GLY A 155 2.91 -10.02 -4.71
CA GLY A 155 2.93 -8.57 -4.49
C GLY A 155 1.60 -7.86 -4.75
N ILE A 156 1.69 -6.66 -5.33
CA ILE A 156 0.57 -5.76 -5.56
C ILE A 156 0.30 -5.62 -7.06
N TYR A 157 -0.97 -5.72 -7.44
CA TYR A 157 -1.44 -5.50 -8.81
C TYR A 157 -2.36 -4.30 -8.89
N LYS A 158 -2.40 -3.68 -10.07
CA LYS A 158 -3.26 -2.53 -10.38
C LYS A 158 -4.54 -2.97 -11.10
N ALA A 159 -5.68 -2.42 -10.69
CA ALA A 159 -6.95 -2.51 -11.40
C ALA A 159 -7.80 -1.25 -11.14
N GLU A 160 -8.77 -0.94 -11.99
CA GLU A 160 -9.66 0.21 -11.76
C GLU A 160 -10.87 -0.17 -10.91
N ASP A 161 -11.23 0.67 -9.96
CA ASP A 161 -12.50 0.65 -9.24
C ASP A 161 -13.39 1.84 -9.61
N ASP A 162 -14.48 2.06 -8.88
CA ASP A 162 -15.43 3.15 -9.15
C ASP A 162 -14.82 4.56 -8.92
N TRP A 163 -13.67 4.68 -8.25
CA TRP A 163 -12.97 5.93 -7.94
C TRP A 163 -11.66 6.13 -8.70
N GLY A 164 -11.12 5.09 -9.34
CA GLY A 164 -9.94 5.19 -10.20
C GLY A 164 -8.98 4.03 -9.99
N ASP A 165 -7.69 4.32 -10.05
CA ASP A 165 -6.63 3.31 -9.89
C ASP A 165 -6.60 2.73 -8.48
N SER A 166 -6.90 1.43 -8.38
CA SER A 166 -6.82 0.65 -7.16
C SER A 166 -5.67 -0.35 -7.22
N TYR A 167 -5.13 -0.69 -6.05
CA TYR A 167 -3.93 -1.51 -5.89
C TYR A 167 -4.23 -2.63 -4.89
N TYR A 168 -4.25 -3.88 -5.32
CA TYR A 168 -4.66 -5.02 -4.50
C TYR A 168 -3.52 -6.02 -4.27
N PHE A 169 -3.49 -6.61 -3.08
CA PHE A 169 -2.54 -7.67 -2.74
C PHE A 169 -2.97 -9.00 -3.33
N ARG A 170 -2.00 -9.81 -3.78
CA ARG A 170 -2.25 -11.14 -4.37
C ARG A 170 -1.32 -12.22 -3.82
N GLY A 171 -1.91 -13.36 -3.45
CA GLY A 171 -1.18 -14.58 -3.09
C GLY A 171 -0.77 -14.66 -1.61
N ALA A 172 0.36 -15.30 -1.33
CA ALA A 172 0.86 -15.55 0.02
C ALA A 172 1.67 -14.37 0.59
N VAL A 173 1.15 -13.15 0.45
CA VAL A 173 1.80 -11.91 0.88
C VAL A 173 2.05 -11.88 2.39
N THR A 174 3.18 -11.31 2.79
CA THR A 174 3.65 -11.33 4.20
C THR A 174 3.73 -9.97 4.86
N ASN A 175 3.53 -8.88 4.11
CA ASN A 175 3.69 -7.49 4.55
C ASN A 175 2.39 -6.67 4.48
N ASN A 176 1.22 -7.32 4.66
CA ASN A 176 -0.09 -6.67 4.59
C ASN A 176 -0.88 -6.71 5.91
N TYR A 177 -0.20 -6.80 7.06
CA TYR A 177 -0.81 -6.81 8.38
C TYR A 177 -0.97 -5.39 8.93
N VAL A 178 -2.15 -5.11 9.48
CA VAL A 178 -2.49 -3.85 10.15
C VAL A 178 -3.01 -4.14 11.54
N LYS A 179 -2.60 -3.34 12.52
CA LYS A 179 -3.15 -3.36 13.88
C LYS A 179 -3.90 -2.06 14.14
N PHE A 180 -5.21 -2.18 14.32
CA PHE A 180 -6.10 -1.04 14.46
C PHE A 180 -7.27 -1.37 15.38
N ALA A 181 -7.63 -0.42 16.25
CA ALA A 181 -8.71 -0.55 17.24
C ALA A 181 -8.59 -1.77 18.19
N GLY A 182 -7.36 -2.25 18.41
CA GLY A 182 -7.08 -3.43 19.24
C GLY A 182 -7.23 -4.77 18.51
N TYR A 183 -7.42 -4.77 17.19
CA TYR A 183 -7.57 -5.97 16.36
C TYR A 183 -6.53 -6.02 15.25
N TYR A 184 -6.32 -7.22 14.72
CA TYR A 184 -5.48 -7.48 13.57
C TYR A 184 -6.33 -7.56 12.31
N TRP A 185 -5.76 -7.05 11.22
CA TRP A 185 -6.42 -6.93 9.92
C TRP A 185 -5.44 -7.26 8.80
N ARG A 186 -5.98 -7.69 7.66
CA ARG A 186 -5.22 -7.82 6.41
C ARG A 186 -5.65 -6.74 5.43
N ILE A 187 -4.69 -6.08 4.79
CA ILE A 187 -4.97 -5.17 3.69
C ILE A 187 -5.37 -6.00 2.47
N VAL A 188 -6.55 -5.67 1.93
CA VAL A 188 -7.07 -6.25 0.70
C VAL A 188 -6.59 -5.42 -0.49
N ARG A 189 -6.84 -4.11 -0.41
CA ARG A 189 -6.47 -3.15 -1.46
C ARG A 189 -6.42 -1.70 -0.96
N ILE A 190 -5.72 -0.86 -1.70
CA ILE A 190 -5.86 0.60 -1.68
C ILE A 190 -6.88 0.96 -2.77
N ASN A 191 -7.97 1.57 -2.39
CA ASN A 191 -9.06 1.98 -3.29
C ASN A 191 -8.64 3.19 -4.15
N GLY A 192 -9.37 3.45 -5.24
CA GLY A 192 -9.08 4.57 -6.14
C GLY A 192 -9.23 5.96 -5.51
N ASP A 193 -9.98 6.08 -4.41
CA ASP A 193 -10.07 7.31 -3.60
C ASP A 193 -8.92 7.47 -2.59
N GLY A 194 -8.00 6.51 -2.54
CA GLY A 194 -6.87 6.43 -1.60
C GLY A 194 -7.19 5.80 -0.25
N SER A 195 -8.46 5.49 0.03
CA SER A 195 -8.83 4.76 1.26
C SER A 195 -8.33 3.31 1.22
N ILE A 196 -8.10 2.70 2.38
CA ILE A 196 -7.46 1.37 2.45
C ILE A 196 -8.46 0.34 2.94
N ARG A 197 -8.81 -0.62 2.08
CA ARG A 197 -9.74 -1.71 2.40
C ARG A 197 -9.02 -2.79 3.19
N ILE A 198 -9.52 -3.06 4.40
CA ILE A 198 -8.97 -4.07 5.30
C ILE A 198 -10.06 -5.05 5.75
N ILE A 199 -9.67 -6.31 5.91
CA ILE A 199 -10.53 -7.40 6.41
C ILE A 199 -10.04 -7.86 7.77
N TYR A 200 -10.99 -8.11 8.68
CA TYR A 200 -10.72 -8.58 10.04
C TYR A 200 -9.94 -9.89 10.02
N ASP A 201 -8.92 -9.95 10.85
CA ASP A 201 -8.02 -11.08 10.95
C ASP A 201 -7.80 -11.61 12.36
N GLY A 202 -8.46 -11.04 13.37
CA GLY A 202 -8.50 -11.63 14.70
C GLY A 202 -8.08 -10.70 15.84
N THR A 203 -8.07 -11.27 17.04
CA THR A 203 -7.52 -10.64 18.24
C THR A 203 -6.01 -10.88 18.37
N SER A 204 -5.47 -11.79 17.56
CA SER A 204 -4.04 -12.06 17.39
C SER A 204 -3.64 -12.06 15.90
N ALA A 205 -2.34 -11.99 15.63
CA ALA A 205 -1.82 -12.10 14.26
C ALA A 205 -1.71 -13.57 13.86
N HIS A 206 -2.15 -13.92 12.65
CA HIS A 206 -2.14 -15.29 12.15
C HIS A 206 -1.30 -15.42 10.88
N ALA A 207 -0.50 -16.48 10.80
CA ALA A 207 0.33 -16.75 9.63
C ALA A 207 -0.52 -17.20 8.44
N ASN A 208 0.00 -16.97 7.23
CA ASN A 208 -0.59 -17.57 6.03
C ASN A 208 -0.60 -19.11 6.17
N GLY A 209 -1.71 -19.76 5.82
CA GLY A 209 -1.88 -21.21 6.01
C GLY A 209 -2.40 -21.64 7.38
N GLU A 210 -2.51 -20.73 8.34
CA GLU A 210 -3.06 -21.03 9.66
C GLU A 210 -4.59 -21.12 9.65
N SER A 211 -5.14 -22.18 10.27
CA SER A 211 -6.57 -22.32 10.54
C SER A 211 -6.88 -21.82 11.95
N SER A 212 -7.78 -20.84 12.08
CA SER A 212 -8.16 -20.28 13.37
C SER A 212 -9.57 -19.69 13.37
N ASP A 213 -10.36 -20.00 14.39
CA ASP A 213 -11.68 -19.40 14.66
C ASP A 213 -11.57 -17.92 15.07
N ASP A 214 -10.39 -17.46 15.51
CA ASP A 214 -10.17 -16.05 15.91
C ASP A 214 -10.27 -15.10 14.70
N ARG A 215 -10.14 -15.60 13.47
CA ARG A 215 -10.16 -14.80 12.23
C ARG A 215 -11.58 -14.41 11.77
N GLN A 216 -12.60 -14.66 12.59
CA GLN A 216 -14.00 -14.28 12.40
C GLN A 216 -14.60 -13.81 13.73
N ILE A 217 -15.55 -12.87 13.68
CA ILE A 217 -16.10 -12.26 14.92
C ILE A 217 -17.17 -13.13 15.59
N GLN A 218 -17.85 -13.96 14.80
CA GLN A 218 -18.83 -14.97 15.21
C GLN A 218 -19.33 -15.73 13.98
N VAL A 219 -20.21 -16.70 14.20
CA VAL A 219 -20.97 -17.41 13.15
C VAL A 219 -22.39 -16.83 13.08
N SER A 220 -22.91 -16.64 11.87
CA SER A 220 -24.27 -16.15 11.62
C SER A 220 -24.82 -16.71 10.31
N SER A 221 -26.15 -16.77 10.20
CA SER A 221 -26.77 -16.79 8.88
C SER A 221 -26.55 -15.45 8.17
N TYR A 222 -26.46 -15.50 6.84
CA TYR A 222 -26.45 -14.29 6.02
C TYR A 222 -27.81 -13.58 6.14
N ASN A 223 -28.89 -14.34 6.01
CA ASN A 223 -30.26 -13.86 6.19
C ASN A 223 -31.12 -14.86 6.99
N SER A 224 -32.19 -14.35 7.62
CA SER A 224 -33.09 -15.15 8.48
C SER A 224 -34.07 -16.02 7.69
N SER A 225 -34.15 -15.84 6.38
CA SER A 225 -34.88 -16.70 5.45
C SER A 225 -34.16 -16.77 4.11
N TYR A 226 -34.60 -17.65 3.24
CA TYR A 226 -33.96 -17.98 1.96
C TYR A 226 -34.95 -18.18 0.81
N ASN A 227 -36.25 -18.11 1.05
CA ASN A 227 -37.29 -18.53 0.12
C ASN A 227 -37.79 -17.43 -0.83
N ASP A 228 -37.03 -16.35 -0.98
CA ASP A 228 -37.35 -15.23 -1.88
C ASP A 228 -36.06 -14.59 -2.42
N ASN A 229 -36.13 -14.02 -3.63
CA ASN A 229 -35.06 -13.24 -4.25
C ASN A 229 -34.58 -12.09 -3.36
N ALA A 230 -35.43 -11.54 -2.49
CA ALA A 230 -35.04 -10.49 -1.55
C ALA A 230 -33.81 -10.87 -0.73
N TYR A 231 -33.65 -12.14 -0.36
CA TYR A 231 -32.67 -12.56 0.64
C TYR A 231 -31.22 -12.71 0.16
N VAL A 232 -30.93 -12.51 -1.14
CA VAL A 232 -29.55 -12.56 -1.65
C VAL A 232 -28.72 -11.30 -1.37
N GLY A 233 -29.33 -10.27 -0.78
CA GLY A 233 -28.70 -8.96 -0.60
C GLY A 233 -28.25 -8.65 0.83
N TYR A 234 -27.23 -7.82 0.96
CA TYR A 234 -26.74 -7.26 2.21
C TYR A 234 -27.81 -6.42 2.92
N MET A 235 -28.62 -5.72 2.13
CA MET A 235 -29.94 -5.21 2.48
C MET A 235 -30.94 -5.72 1.46
N TYR A 236 -32.23 -5.67 1.76
CA TYR A 236 -33.28 -6.18 0.87
C TYR A 236 -34.54 -5.32 0.92
N GLY A 237 -35.41 -5.55 -0.07
CA GLY A 237 -36.69 -4.90 -0.24
C GLY A 237 -37.85 -5.67 0.40
N SER A 238 -38.97 -5.75 -0.30
CA SER A 238 -40.14 -6.53 0.10
C SER A 238 -40.08 -7.97 -0.41
N THR A 239 -40.43 -8.92 0.45
CA THR A 239 -40.64 -10.32 0.08
C THR A 239 -42.00 -10.51 -0.59
N GLY A 240 -42.15 -11.51 -1.47
CA GLY A 240 -43.38 -11.74 -2.23
C GLY A 240 -43.71 -10.61 -3.22
N ALA A 241 -42.72 -9.77 -3.53
CA ALA A 241 -42.86 -8.70 -4.49
C ALA A 241 -42.98 -9.25 -5.92
N ASN A 242 -43.65 -8.50 -6.78
CA ASN A 242 -43.86 -8.80 -8.20
C ASN A 242 -42.98 -7.93 -9.12
N SER A 243 -41.95 -7.28 -8.57
CA SER A 243 -41.00 -6.48 -9.33
C SER A 243 -39.61 -6.49 -8.69
N TYR A 244 -38.59 -6.37 -9.55
CA TYR A 244 -37.18 -6.30 -9.15
C TYR A 244 -36.93 -5.13 -8.19
N ALA A 245 -37.42 -3.93 -8.57
CA ALA A 245 -37.21 -2.72 -7.78
C ALA A 245 -37.77 -2.84 -6.35
N ALA A 246 -38.97 -3.41 -6.18
CA ALA A 246 -39.55 -3.62 -4.86
C ALA A 246 -38.78 -4.69 -4.05
N THR A 247 -38.28 -5.74 -4.71
CA THR A 247 -37.50 -6.83 -4.08
C THR A 247 -36.14 -6.35 -3.56
N HIS A 248 -35.55 -5.34 -4.21
CA HIS A 248 -34.20 -4.85 -3.92
C HIS A 248 -34.15 -3.39 -3.45
N ALA A 249 -35.26 -2.87 -2.89
CA ALA A 249 -35.38 -1.48 -2.44
C ALA A 249 -34.51 -1.09 -1.22
N ASN A 250 -33.80 -2.04 -0.60
CA ASN A 250 -32.90 -1.82 0.55
C ASN A 250 -33.55 -1.15 1.77
N ASN A 251 -34.83 -1.41 2.01
CA ASN A 251 -35.55 -0.90 3.18
C ASN A 251 -35.36 -1.79 4.43
N ASN A 252 -34.85 -3.02 4.27
CA ASN A 252 -34.61 -3.97 5.34
C ASN A 252 -33.14 -4.40 5.40
N ASN A 253 -32.62 -4.59 6.61
CA ASN A 253 -31.27 -5.13 6.84
C ASN A 253 -31.27 -6.67 6.82
N SER A 254 -30.25 -7.28 6.22
CA SER A 254 -29.98 -8.70 6.42
C SER A 254 -29.56 -9.01 7.87
N THR A 255 -29.65 -10.28 8.27
CA THR A 255 -29.19 -10.73 9.59
C THR A 255 -27.70 -10.41 9.79
N ILE A 256 -26.86 -10.71 8.78
CA ILE A 256 -25.42 -10.48 8.87
C ILE A 256 -25.04 -9.00 8.94
N LYS A 257 -25.82 -8.11 8.30
CA LYS A 257 -25.62 -6.67 8.45
C LYS A 257 -25.86 -6.22 9.89
N GLY A 258 -26.89 -6.75 10.56
CA GLY A 258 -27.13 -6.47 11.98
C GLY A 258 -25.97 -6.88 12.88
N VAL A 259 -25.33 -8.02 12.59
CA VAL A 259 -24.10 -8.48 13.27
C VAL A 259 -22.96 -7.48 13.09
N LEU A 260 -22.70 -7.06 11.85
CA LEU A 260 -21.63 -6.13 11.52
C LEU A 260 -21.87 -4.74 12.12
N ASP A 261 -23.08 -4.20 12.01
CA ASP A 261 -23.45 -2.90 12.57
C ASP A 261 -23.23 -2.88 14.09
N ASN A 262 -23.65 -3.93 14.80
CA ASN A 262 -23.43 -4.05 16.24
C ASN A 262 -21.93 -4.13 16.58
N TRP A 263 -21.17 -4.94 15.86
CA TRP A 263 -19.73 -5.07 16.07
C TRP A 263 -19.00 -3.73 15.83
N TYR A 264 -19.32 -3.03 14.74
CA TYR A 264 -18.73 -1.72 14.41
C TYR A 264 -19.06 -0.68 15.49
N THR A 265 -20.31 -0.65 15.96
CA THR A 265 -20.75 0.27 17.01
C THR A 265 -19.91 0.09 18.28
N ILE A 266 -19.76 -1.15 18.75
CA ILE A 266 -19.04 -1.47 19.99
C ILE A 266 -17.53 -1.24 19.85
N ASN A 267 -16.94 -1.62 18.72
CA ASN A 267 -15.49 -1.74 18.60
C ASN A 267 -14.81 -0.59 17.86
N ILE A 268 -15.56 0.18 17.07
CA ILE A 268 -15.01 1.30 16.30
C ILE A 268 -15.64 2.60 16.76
N ALA A 269 -16.96 2.75 16.63
CA ALA A 269 -17.64 4.02 16.88
C ALA A 269 -17.57 4.44 18.37
N ASN A 270 -18.01 3.57 19.29
CA ASN A 270 -18.04 3.88 20.72
C ASN A 270 -16.64 4.01 21.34
N LYS A 271 -15.62 3.47 20.68
CA LYS A 271 -14.21 3.60 21.07
C LYS A 271 -13.53 4.84 20.45
N GLY A 272 -14.25 5.63 19.67
CA GLY A 272 -13.76 6.90 19.12
C GLY A 272 -12.85 6.76 17.90
N PHE A 273 -12.86 5.62 17.20
CA PHE A 273 -12.01 5.39 16.02
C PHE A 273 -12.68 5.77 14.70
N GLY A 274 -13.86 6.40 14.74
CA GLY A 274 -14.66 6.70 13.55
C GLY A 274 -14.03 7.72 12.59
N ASP A 275 -13.10 8.54 13.08
CA ASP A 275 -12.30 9.51 12.31
C ASP A 275 -11.26 8.83 11.41
N LYS A 276 -10.81 7.63 11.76
CA LYS A 276 -9.88 6.82 10.94
C LYS A 276 -10.58 6.00 9.86
N ILE A 277 -11.90 6.11 9.72
CA ILE A 277 -12.70 5.33 8.77
C ILE A 277 -13.18 6.21 7.62
N SER A 278 -12.95 5.75 6.39
CA SER A 278 -13.43 6.41 5.19
C SER A 278 -14.96 6.53 5.20
N LYS A 279 -15.44 7.71 4.82
CA LYS A 279 -16.85 8.00 4.59
C LYS A 279 -17.21 8.01 3.10
N GLU A 280 -16.23 7.80 2.23
CA GLU A 280 -16.37 7.87 0.78
C GLU A 280 -16.54 6.48 0.16
N ALA A 281 -15.62 5.55 0.45
CA ALA A 281 -15.61 4.21 -0.14
C ALA A 281 -16.80 3.35 0.33
N GLY A 282 -17.35 2.56 -0.60
CA GLY A 282 -18.54 1.72 -0.38
C GLY A 282 -18.31 0.23 -0.65
N PHE A 283 -19.35 -0.58 -0.43
CA PHE A 283 -19.32 -2.03 -0.57
C PHE A 283 -20.29 -2.48 -1.65
N CYS A 284 -19.82 -3.20 -2.67
CA CYS A 284 -20.64 -3.56 -3.82
C CYS A 284 -21.27 -4.94 -3.66
N ASN A 285 -22.59 -5.01 -3.60
CA ASN A 285 -23.35 -6.27 -3.57
C ASN A 285 -23.66 -6.77 -5.00
N ASP A 286 -23.72 -5.88 -6.00
CA ASP A 286 -23.94 -6.18 -7.42
C ASP A 286 -25.04 -7.21 -7.73
N ARG A 287 -26.30 -6.92 -7.37
CA ARG A 287 -27.46 -7.76 -7.69
C ARG A 287 -28.00 -7.51 -9.11
N GLY A 288 -27.14 -7.05 -10.03
CA GLY A 288 -27.48 -6.98 -11.44
C GLY A 288 -27.90 -8.36 -11.97
N LEU A 289 -28.83 -8.39 -12.93
CA LEU A 289 -29.43 -9.64 -13.41
C LEU A 289 -28.66 -10.24 -14.59
N VAL A 290 -28.56 -11.57 -14.58
CA VAL A 290 -28.16 -12.42 -15.72
C VAL A 290 -29.26 -13.45 -15.92
N GLY A 291 -30.42 -13.00 -16.37
CA GLY A 291 -31.60 -13.85 -16.44
C GLY A 291 -32.89 -13.06 -16.31
N ILE A 292 -33.91 -13.70 -15.71
CA ILE A 292 -35.31 -13.29 -15.87
C ILE A 292 -35.70 -12.11 -14.98
N LEU A 293 -36.13 -12.35 -13.73
CA LEU A 293 -37.04 -11.43 -13.03
C LEU A 293 -36.45 -10.82 -11.75
N GLY A 294 -35.69 -11.58 -10.95
CA GLY A 294 -35.14 -11.08 -9.68
C GLY A 294 -36.18 -10.61 -8.67
N TYR A 295 -37.33 -11.30 -8.61
CA TYR A 295 -38.35 -11.03 -7.61
C TYR A 295 -39.15 -12.27 -7.25
N GLY A 296 -39.72 -12.27 -6.05
CA GLY A 296 -40.51 -13.38 -5.53
C GLY A 296 -39.70 -14.69 -5.56
N THR A 297 -40.33 -15.76 -6.01
CA THR A 297 -39.73 -17.09 -6.13
C THR A 297 -39.28 -17.43 -7.56
N ASN A 298 -39.04 -16.42 -8.41
CA ASN A 298 -38.60 -16.68 -9.77
C ASN A 298 -37.11 -17.05 -9.80
N GLU A 299 -36.77 -18.14 -10.48
CA GLU A 299 -35.38 -18.50 -10.72
C GLU A 299 -34.62 -17.33 -11.37
N THR A 300 -33.50 -16.96 -10.75
CA THR A 300 -32.75 -15.76 -11.09
C THR A 300 -31.27 -16.00 -10.87
N SER A 301 -30.44 -15.66 -11.84
CA SER A 301 -28.98 -15.58 -11.68
C SER A 301 -28.55 -14.12 -11.63
N TYR A 302 -27.55 -13.82 -10.81
CA TYR A 302 -26.99 -12.48 -10.63
C TYR A 302 -25.68 -12.29 -11.41
N ALA A 303 -25.23 -11.04 -11.56
CA ALA A 303 -24.12 -10.60 -12.40
C ALA A 303 -22.81 -11.35 -12.16
N SER A 304 -22.57 -11.75 -10.91
CA SER A 304 -21.42 -12.56 -10.50
C SER A 304 -21.33 -13.92 -11.22
N VAL A 305 -22.46 -14.51 -11.61
CA VAL A 305 -22.49 -15.80 -12.32
C VAL A 305 -21.72 -15.67 -13.62
N ASN A 306 -21.92 -14.61 -14.40
CA ASN A 306 -21.15 -14.39 -15.64
C ASN A 306 -19.66 -14.12 -15.41
N ARG A 307 -19.25 -13.71 -14.21
CA ARG A 307 -17.84 -13.47 -13.88
C ARG A 307 -17.11 -14.73 -13.47
N PHE A 308 -17.82 -15.68 -12.84
CA PHE A 308 -17.21 -16.80 -12.13
C PHE A 308 -17.70 -18.18 -12.53
N LEU A 309 -18.82 -18.30 -13.24
CA LEU A 309 -19.45 -19.57 -13.59
C LEU A 309 -19.86 -19.58 -15.07
N ASP A 310 -19.75 -20.74 -15.70
CA ASP A 310 -20.28 -20.95 -17.05
C ASP A 310 -21.74 -21.46 -17.01
N VAL A 311 -22.31 -21.74 -18.19
CA VAL A 311 -23.68 -22.25 -18.35
C VAL A 311 -23.91 -23.63 -17.70
N THR A 312 -22.84 -24.34 -17.34
CA THR A 312 -22.90 -25.61 -16.60
C THR A 312 -22.77 -25.42 -15.09
N TRP A 313 -22.77 -24.17 -14.61
CA TRP A 313 -22.58 -23.79 -13.21
C TRP A 313 -21.23 -24.21 -12.64
N THR A 314 -20.21 -24.31 -13.51
CA THR A 314 -18.84 -24.63 -13.12
C THR A 314 -17.93 -23.43 -13.33
N TRP A 315 -16.84 -23.37 -12.57
CA TRP A 315 -15.85 -22.31 -12.70
C TRP A 315 -15.04 -22.51 -14.00
N PRO A 316 -15.02 -21.53 -14.92
CA PRO A 316 -14.35 -21.65 -16.20
C PRO A 316 -12.83 -21.43 -16.10
N ASN A 317 -12.14 -21.61 -17.24
CA ASN A 317 -10.72 -21.29 -17.39
C ASN A 317 -10.45 -19.79 -17.60
N VAL A 318 -11.47 -18.94 -17.68
CA VAL A 318 -11.33 -17.49 -17.85
C VAL A 318 -12.29 -16.82 -16.89
N LEU A 319 -11.77 -16.16 -15.87
CA LEU A 319 -12.55 -15.38 -14.91
C LEU A 319 -12.41 -13.90 -15.22
N ASN A 320 -13.48 -13.15 -15.02
CA ASN A 320 -13.52 -11.72 -15.29
C ASN A 320 -13.94 -10.94 -14.02
N PRO A 321 -13.13 -10.97 -12.94
CA PRO A 321 -13.43 -10.20 -11.73
C PRO A 321 -13.37 -8.70 -12.01
N THR A 322 -14.10 -7.90 -11.22
CA THR A 322 -14.11 -6.44 -11.33
C THR A 322 -14.15 -5.78 -9.96
N LEU A 323 -13.46 -4.65 -9.80
CA LEU A 323 -13.60 -3.78 -8.62
C LEU A 323 -14.65 -2.68 -8.82
N LYS A 324 -15.25 -2.58 -10.02
CA LYS A 324 -16.32 -1.62 -10.33
C LYS A 324 -17.68 -2.19 -9.96
N CYS A 325 -18.55 -1.34 -9.43
CA CYS A 325 -19.92 -1.69 -9.11
C CYS A 325 -20.88 -1.33 -10.24
N ASN A 326 -21.43 -2.31 -10.94
CA ASN A 326 -22.32 -2.06 -12.08
C ASN A 326 -23.63 -1.36 -11.68
N GLN A 327 -24.10 -1.58 -10.45
CA GLN A 327 -25.35 -1.06 -9.92
C GLN A 327 -25.09 0.05 -8.88
N ILE A 328 -24.37 1.12 -9.27
CA ILE A 328 -23.92 2.20 -8.37
C ILE A 328 -25.04 2.73 -7.46
N ASN A 329 -26.20 3.08 -8.01
CA ASN A 329 -27.25 3.73 -7.22
C ASN A 329 -28.05 2.79 -6.31
N ASN A 330 -27.95 1.47 -6.50
CA ASN A 330 -28.75 0.49 -5.77
C ASN A 330 -27.91 -0.45 -4.90
N ASP A 331 -26.72 -0.83 -5.34
CA ASP A 331 -25.90 -1.88 -4.72
C ASP A 331 -24.47 -1.48 -4.35
N LEU A 332 -24.03 -0.26 -4.69
CA LEU A 332 -22.84 0.31 -4.06
C LEU A 332 -23.26 0.93 -2.73
N TYR A 333 -23.13 0.16 -1.66
CA TYR A 333 -23.53 0.57 -0.32
C TYR A 333 -22.54 1.56 0.28
N THR A 334 -23.00 2.77 0.53
CA THR A 334 -22.21 3.86 1.13
C THR A 334 -22.98 4.50 2.29
N VAL A 335 -22.26 5.26 3.12
CA VAL A 335 -22.88 6.15 4.12
C VAL A 335 -23.35 7.44 3.44
N SER A 336 -24.17 8.22 4.15
CA SER A 336 -24.82 9.42 3.61
C SER A 336 -23.85 10.48 3.07
N GLU A 337 -22.65 10.53 3.65
CA GLU A 337 -21.58 11.49 3.41
C GLU A 337 -20.80 11.19 2.13
N SER A 338 -20.87 9.96 1.60
CA SER A 338 -20.19 9.60 0.36
C SER A 338 -20.73 10.40 -0.83
N SER A 339 -19.84 10.71 -1.77
CA SER A 339 -20.21 11.32 -3.05
C SER A 339 -20.88 10.33 -4.02
N LYS A 340 -20.74 9.02 -3.79
CA LYS A 340 -21.26 7.94 -4.66
C LYS A 340 -22.10 6.93 -3.88
N GLY A 341 -22.73 6.02 -4.62
CA GLY A 341 -23.47 4.90 -4.05
C GLY A 341 -24.88 5.25 -3.59
N ASN A 342 -25.51 4.28 -2.93
CA ASN A 342 -26.92 4.33 -2.53
C ASN A 342 -27.18 5.03 -1.19
N LYS A 343 -26.12 5.41 -0.44
CA LYS A 343 -26.22 6.12 0.84
C LYS A 343 -27.04 5.40 1.92
N ALA A 344 -27.23 4.08 1.80
CA ALA A 344 -28.11 3.31 2.67
C ALA A 344 -27.46 2.82 3.97
N LEU A 345 -26.13 2.91 4.10
CA LEU A 345 -25.43 2.43 5.29
C LEU A 345 -25.53 3.41 6.46
N THR A 346 -25.85 2.88 7.63
CA THR A 346 -25.68 3.57 8.90
C THR A 346 -24.21 3.61 9.31
N TYR A 347 -23.49 2.50 9.13
CA TYR A 347 -22.07 2.37 9.43
C TYR A 347 -21.29 1.88 8.21
N PRO A 348 -20.07 2.41 7.95
CA PRO A 348 -19.25 2.05 6.79
C PRO A 348 -18.54 0.70 6.98
N ILE A 349 -19.33 -0.38 7.10
CA ILE A 349 -18.88 -1.76 7.28
C ILE A 349 -19.63 -2.70 6.34
N GLY A 350 -18.91 -3.70 5.83
CA GLY A 350 -19.45 -4.74 4.95
C GLY A 350 -18.69 -6.06 5.07
N LEU A 351 -18.77 -6.85 4.01
CA LEU A 351 -18.04 -8.11 3.84
C LEU A 351 -17.17 -8.02 2.58
N ILE A 352 -16.26 -8.96 2.42
CA ILE A 352 -15.46 -9.10 1.19
C ILE A 352 -16.32 -9.58 0.03
N THR A 353 -15.97 -9.20 -1.20
CA THR A 353 -16.60 -9.73 -2.42
C THR A 353 -15.81 -10.91 -2.98
N VAL A 354 -16.46 -11.75 -3.80
CA VAL A 354 -15.76 -12.80 -4.55
C VAL A 354 -14.74 -12.22 -5.51
N ASP A 355 -15.03 -11.07 -6.13
CA ASP A 355 -14.08 -10.37 -6.98
C ASP A 355 -12.78 -10.08 -6.22
N GLU A 356 -12.88 -9.52 -5.02
CA GLU A 356 -11.73 -9.26 -4.13
C GLU A 356 -11.02 -10.55 -3.71
N MET A 357 -11.76 -11.63 -3.44
CA MET A 357 -11.18 -12.95 -3.14
C MET A 357 -10.36 -13.51 -4.31
N VAL A 358 -10.88 -13.38 -5.55
CA VAL A 358 -10.22 -13.85 -6.78
C VAL A 358 -8.97 -13.00 -7.08
N PHE A 359 -9.07 -11.68 -6.92
CA PHE A 359 -7.92 -10.78 -6.99
C PHE A 359 -6.84 -11.18 -5.99
N GLY A 360 -7.25 -11.49 -4.75
CA GLY A 360 -6.39 -11.95 -3.66
C GLY A 360 -5.74 -13.33 -3.85
N GLY A 361 -6.16 -14.12 -4.85
CA GLY A 361 -5.57 -15.42 -5.17
C GLY A 361 -6.46 -16.64 -4.92
N GLY A 362 -7.70 -16.44 -4.47
CA GLY A 362 -8.70 -17.50 -4.31
C GLY A 362 -9.35 -17.92 -5.63
N ASN A 363 -9.99 -19.09 -5.64
CA ASN A 363 -10.70 -19.65 -6.79
C ASN A 363 -11.72 -20.71 -6.32
N GLY A 364 -12.74 -21.04 -7.13
CA GLY A 364 -13.70 -22.11 -6.80
C GLY A 364 -13.39 -23.51 -7.35
N ARG A 365 -12.26 -23.73 -8.03
CA ARG A 365 -11.84 -25.04 -8.61
C ARG A 365 -10.76 -25.73 -7.82
N SER A 366 -9.98 -24.97 -7.06
CA SER A 366 -8.75 -25.45 -6.44
C SER A 366 -8.62 -24.87 -5.06
N THR A 367 -8.27 -25.74 -4.12
CA THR A 367 -7.92 -25.33 -2.76
C THR A 367 -6.73 -24.38 -2.80
N ASN A 368 -6.79 -23.33 -2.02
CA ASN A 368 -5.66 -22.47 -1.76
C ASN A 368 -5.59 -22.21 -0.27
N THR A 369 -4.70 -22.89 0.42
CA THR A 369 -4.48 -22.63 1.85
C THR A 369 -3.37 -21.60 2.07
N ASN A 370 -2.63 -21.21 1.03
CA ASN A 370 -1.41 -20.41 1.17
C ASN A 370 -1.66 -18.90 1.07
N TYR A 371 -2.72 -18.48 0.36
CA TYR A 371 -3.03 -17.06 0.21
C TYR A 371 -3.52 -16.42 1.52
N TYR A 372 -3.29 -15.11 1.65
CA TYR A 372 -3.50 -14.38 2.90
C TYR A 372 -4.96 -14.34 3.41
N LEU A 373 -5.93 -14.58 2.53
CA LEU A 373 -7.37 -14.58 2.86
C LEU A 373 -7.88 -15.95 3.33
N TYR A 374 -7.06 -17.01 3.25
CA TYR A 374 -7.38 -18.33 3.81
C TYR A 374 -7.40 -18.27 5.33
N THR A 375 -8.49 -18.70 5.99
CA THR A 375 -8.65 -18.72 7.46
C THR A 375 -8.80 -20.11 8.07
N GLY A 376 -8.91 -21.14 7.23
CA GLY A 376 -9.32 -22.47 7.68
C GLY A 376 -10.77 -22.55 8.17
N GLN A 377 -11.61 -21.55 7.89
CA GLN A 377 -13.01 -21.48 8.31
C GLN A 377 -13.95 -21.27 7.12
N ASP A 378 -15.20 -21.71 7.28
CA ASP A 378 -16.27 -21.34 6.35
C ASP A 378 -16.77 -19.92 6.69
N TYR A 379 -16.75 -18.98 5.75
CA TYR A 379 -17.22 -17.60 5.99
C TYR A 379 -17.93 -16.96 4.80
N TRP A 380 -18.85 -16.04 5.09
CA TRP A 380 -19.66 -15.38 4.09
C TRP A 380 -18.90 -14.31 3.29
N THR A 381 -19.21 -14.22 1.98
CA THR A 381 -18.94 -13.03 1.16
C THR A 381 -20.23 -12.22 1.01
N MET A 382 -20.16 -11.01 0.46
CA MET A 382 -21.37 -10.26 0.06
C MET A 382 -21.83 -10.49 -1.38
N THR A 383 -21.19 -11.38 -2.15
CA THR A 383 -21.52 -11.54 -3.56
C THR A 383 -22.71 -12.49 -3.74
N PRO A 384 -23.83 -12.05 -4.32
CA PRO A 384 -25.00 -12.88 -4.60
C PRO A 384 -24.61 -13.85 -5.72
N ARG A 385 -25.25 -15.02 -5.78
CA ARG A 385 -25.07 -15.98 -6.88
C ARG A 385 -26.36 -16.12 -7.68
N ASN A 386 -27.39 -16.66 -7.05
CA ASN A 386 -28.66 -16.93 -7.69
C ASN A 386 -29.76 -17.12 -6.64
N PHE A 387 -31.00 -17.05 -7.11
CA PHE A 387 -32.16 -17.64 -6.48
C PHE A 387 -32.64 -18.78 -7.37
N SER A 388 -32.90 -19.95 -6.81
CA SER A 388 -33.66 -21.00 -7.50
C SER A 388 -34.79 -21.48 -6.61
N ASN A 389 -34.52 -22.47 -5.75
CA ASN A 389 -35.39 -22.81 -4.63
C ASN A 389 -34.97 -22.04 -3.34
N TRP A 390 -33.72 -21.55 -3.33
CA TRP A 390 -33.02 -21.01 -2.16
C TRP A 390 -32.24 -19.78 -2.65
N ALA A 391 -32.23 -18.70 -1.86
CA ALA A 391 -31.33 -17.58 -2.03
C ALA A 391 -29.90 -18.02 -1.68
N ILE A 392 -28.97 -17.81 -2.61
CA ILE A 392 -27.58 -18.23 -2.49
C ILE A 392 -26.66 -17.03 -2.71
N VAL A 393 -25.73 -16.86 -1.78
CA VAL A 393 -24.55 -15.99 -1.90
C VAL A 393 -23.31 -16.86 -1.92
N PHE A 394 -22.21 -16.36 -2.46
CA PHE A 394 -20.94 -17.05 -2.39
C PHE A 394 -20.36 -16.99 -0.98
N TYR A 395 -19.57 -18.01 -0.66
CA TYR A 395 -18.85 -18.12 0.61
C TYR A 395 -17.45 -18.67 0.34
N VAL A 396 -16.60 -18.63 1.35
CA VAL A 396 -15.28 -19.26 1.32
C VAL A 396 -15.36 -20.50 2.19
N GLU A 397 -14.91 -21.62 1.67
CA GLU A 397 -14.81 -22.89 2.38
C GLU A 397 -13.56 -22.92 3.26
N LYS A 398 -13.58 -23.74 4.31
CA LYS A 398 -12.45 -23.97 5.22
C LYS A 398 -11.16 -24.48 4.55
N ASN A 399 -11.20 -24.90 3.29
CA ASN A 399 -10.04 -25.31 2.50
C ASN A 399 -9.53 -24.20 1.54
N GLY A 400 -10.13 -23.00 1.63
CA GLY A 400 -9.79 -21.84 0.82
C GLY A 400 -10.47 -21.77 -0.56
N ILE A 401 -11.35 -22.72 -0.89
CA ILE A 401 -12.15 -22.70 -2.12
C ILE A 401 -13.29 -21.68 -1.99
N ILE A 402 -13.64 -21.02 -3.09
CA ILE A 402 -14.86 -20.18 -3.16
C ILE A 402 -16.07 -21.06 -3.49
N GLY A 403 -16.90 -21.31 -2.48
CA GLY A 403 -18.11 -22.12 -2.54
C GLY A 403 -19.33 -21.33 -3.05
N SER A 404 -20.31 -22.04 -3.63
CA SER A 404 -21.43 -21.40 -4.34
C SER A 404 -22.76 -22.18 -4.28
N ASN A 405 -22.93 -23.09 -3.32
CA ASN A 405 -24.02 -24.06 -3.30
C ASN A 405 -24.80 -24.09 -1.97
N ILE A 406 -24.66 -23.06 -1.14
CA ILE A 406 -25.22 -23.03 0.22
C ILE A 406 -26.21 -21.88 0.38
N SER A 407 -27.33 -22.15 1.05
CA SER A 407 -28.34 -21.13 1.35
C SER A 407 -27.83 -20.10 2.36
N VAL A 408 -28.27 -18.86 2.16
CA VAL A 408 -28.09 -17.71 3.07
C VAL A 408 -28.55 -17.97 4.51
N TYR A 409 -29.33 -19.02 4.76
CA TYR A 409 -29.78 -19.41 6.10
C TYR A 409 -28.75 -20.22 6.89
N SER A 410 -27.70 -20.72 6.23
CA SER A 410 -26.69 -21.57 6.87
C SER A 410 -25.79 -20.76 7.81
N PRO A 411 -25.28 -21.37 8.90
CA PRO A 411 -24.44 -20.66 9.85
C PRO A 411 -22.96 -20.67 9.41
N TYR A 412 -22.43 -19.55 8.91
CA TYR A 412 -20.99 -19.39 8.59
C TYR A 412 -20.37 -18.16 9.27
N GLY A 413 -19.04 -18.14 9.27
CA GLY A 413 -18.23 -17.05 9.83
C GLY A 413 -18.55 -15.69 9.25
N VAL A 414 -18.51 -14.68 10.12
CA VAL A 414 -18.65 -13.26 9.76
C VAL A 414 -17.29 -12.60 9.90
N ARG A 415 -16.81 -11.98 8.81
CA ARG A 415 -15.54 -11.25 8.78
C ARG A 415 -15.76 -9.79 8.37
N PRO A 416 -15.69 -8.84 9.32
CA PRO A 416 -15.79 -7.42 9.02
C PRO A 416 -14.81 -6.96 7.94
N VAL A 417 -15.30 -6.14 7.01
CA VAL A 417 -14.47 -5.34 6.10
C VAL A 417 -14.79 -3.87 6.32
N ILE A 418 -13.76 -3.06 6.49
CA ILE A 418 -13.85 -1.59 6.62
C ILE A 418 -12.86 -0.94 5.66
N ASN A 419 -13.06 0.35 5.38
CA ASN A 419 -12.11 1.16 4.62
C ASN A 419 -11.52 2.21 5.58
N LEU A 420 -10.22 2.15 5.84
CA LEU A 420 -9.52 3.21 6.55
C LEU A 420 -9.48 4.48 5.69
N ALA A 421 -9.53 5.66 6.32
CA ALA A 421 -9.45 6.93 5.60
C ALA A 421 -8.12 7.07 4.85
N ARG A 422 -8.11 7.86 3.77
CA ARG A 422 -6.95 8.00 2.86
C ARG A 422 -5.74 8.69 3.51
N ASP A 423 -6.01 9.47 4.55
CA ASP A 423 -5.08 10.32 5.30
C ASP A 423 -4.63 9.63 6.60
N VAL A 424 -4.87 8.32 6.74
CA VAL A 424 -4.39 7.56 7.88
C VAL A 424 -2.87 7.43 7.84
N VAL A 425 -2.26 7.92 8.91
CA VAL A 425 -0.82 7.92 9.15
C VAL A 425 -0.43 6.69 9.98
N ILE A 426 0.69 6.05 9.64
CA ILE A 426 1.23 4.98 10.47
C ILE A 426 2.00 5.54 11.67
N LYS A 427 1.90 4.88 12.81
CA LYS A 427 2.72 5.16 14.00
C LYS A 427 4.02 4.35 13.99
N SER A 428 3.95 3.11 13.52
CA SER A 428 5.05 2.15 13.53
C SER A 428 4.72 0.95 12.63
N GLY A 429 5.68 0.03 12.49
CA GLY A 429 5.51 -1.23 11.78
C GLY A 429 5.91 -1.19 10.31
N ASN A 430 6.10 -2.37 9.75
CA ASN A 430 6.46 -2.60 8.33
C ASN A 430 5.47 -3.55 7.64
N GLY A 431 4.30 -3.75 8.24
CA GLY A 431 3.26 -4.59 7.71
C GLY A 431 3.48 -6.09 7.86
N THR A 432 4.59 -6.56 8.45
CA THR A 432 4.80 -8.00 8.69
C THR A 432 3.99 -8.50 9.88
N ILE A 433 3.88 -9.83 10.03
CA ILE A 433 3.14 -10.45 11.14
C ILE A 433 3.68 -10.04 12.52
N ASP A 434 5.01 -9.90 12.64
CA ASP A 434 5.68 -9.54 13.89
C ASP A 434 5.62 -8.03 14.17
N THR A 435 5.60 -7.22 13.10
CA THR A 435 5.55 -5.76 13.18
C THR A 435 4.50 -5.19 12.23
N PRO A 436 3.20 -5.40 12.51
CA PRO A 436 2.10 -4.91 11.69
C PRO A 436 2.11 -3.39 11.65
N TYR A 437 1.55 -2.78 10.59
CA TYR A 437 1.34 -1.34 10.58
C TYR A 437 0.39 -0.94 11.72
N GLU A 438 0.87 -0.16 12.68
CA GLU A 438 0.06 0.34 13.80
C GLU A 438 -0.48 1.74 13.47
N ILE A 439 -1.76 1.97 13.75
CA ILE A 439 -2.51 3.18 13.39
C ILE A 439 -3.05 3.92 14.62
#